data_AF-E6PJX6-F1
#
_entry.id   AF-E6PJX6-F1
#
_cell.length_a   1.000
_cell.length_b   1.000
_cell.length_c   1.000
_cell.angle_alpha   90.00
_cell.angle_beta   90.00
_cell.angle_gamma   90.00
#
_symmetry.space_group_name_H-M   'P 1'
#
loop_
_entity.id
_entity.type
_entity.pdbx_description
1 polymer ?
#
loop_
_entity_poly.entity_id
_entity_poly.type
_entity_poly.pdbx_seq_one_letter_code
_entity_poly.pdbx_strand_id
1 'polypeptide(L)'
;MHRAIDPLFEARSDYDIFTALADRLGFKQTFTEGRSEMDWLQHFYETAAKSSHAQGFEMPDFKSFWEKGYVEFPEGPADHVMYGDFRKDPDSNPLGTPSGKIEIYSQQIASYRYDDCPPHPAWLEPAESGSAAPKRLNTRFISTRRTQEIGFTRSSTTRGFVHGMRSMSASRCGSTPATLKQERSQMAMSSASTTIAGRFWRVRS
;
A
#
# COMPACT_ATOMS: atom_id res chain seq x y z
N MET A 1 20.09 -7.26 6.93
CA MET A 1 19.39 -7.69 8.16
C MET A 1 19.88 -9.06 8.54
N HIS A 2 20.09 -9.35 9.83
CA HIS A 2 20.53 -10.68 10.26
C HIS A 2 19.37 -11.65 10.41
N ARG A 3 19.65 -12.94 10.18
CA ARG A 3 18.70 -14.02 10.46
C ARG A 3 18.48 -14.12 11.97
N ALA A 4 17.24 -13.92 12.41
CA ALA A 4 16.89 -13.94 13.84
C ALA A 4 16.58 -15.36 14.35
N ILE A 5 15.89 -16.17 13.53
CA ILE A 5 15.57 -17.57 13.81
C ILE A 5 15.76 -18.41 12.56
N ASP A 6 15.88 -19.72 12.71
CA ASP A 6 15.86 -20.62 11.57
C ASP A 6 14.46 -20.70 10.94
N PRO A 7 14.36 -21.00 9.63
CA PRO A 7 13.08 -21.16 8.95
C PRO A 7 12.17 -22.16 9.67
N LEU A 8 10.90 -21.81 9.82
CA LEU A 8 9.92 -22.67 10.48
C LEU A 8 9.43 -23.76 9.50
N PHE A 9 9.35 -24.99 9.98
CA PHE A 9 8.89 -26.15 9.21
C PHE A 9 9.72 -26.35 7.93
N GLU A 10 9.06 -26.52 6.78
CA GLU A 10 9.70 -26.67 5.47
C GLU A 10 9.81 -25.34 4.71
N ALA A 11 9.60 -24.20 5.39
CA ALA A 11 9.74 -22.91 4.76
C ALA A 11 11.18 -22.69 4.26
N ARG A 12 11.30 -22.08 3.08
CA ARG A 12 12.56 -21.72 2.44
C ARG A 12 12.52 -20.25 2.08
N SER A 13 13.69 -19.63 1.95
CA SER A 13 13.77 -18.26 1.41
C SER A 13 13.29 -18.26 -0.05
N ASP A 14 12.74 -17.14 -0.51
CA ASP A 14 12.37 -16.99 -1.93
C ASP A 14 13.58 -17.22 -2.84
N TYR A 15 14.78 -16.79 -2.41
CA TYR A 15 16.03 -17.03 -3.14
C TYR A 15 16.33 -18.53 -3.32
N ASP A 16 16.20 -19.34 -2.27
CA ASP A 16 16.42 -20.79 -2.35
C ASP A 16 15.38 -21.48 -3.23
N ILE A 17 14.12 -21.04 -3.15
CA ILE A 17 13.02 -21.56 -3.97
C ILE A 17 13.31 -21.30 -5.45
N PHE A 18 13.61 -20.05 -5.81
CA PHE A 18 13.89 -19.68 -7.20
C PHE A 18 15.21 -20.27 -7.71
N THR A 19 16.23 -20.40 -6.85
CA THR A 19 17.48 -21.10 -7.20
C THR A 19 17.21 -22.57 -7.54
N ALA A 20 16.39 -23.26 -6.74
CA ALA A 20 16.05 -24.66 -7.00
C ALA A 20 15.17 -24.83 -8.25
N LEU A 21 14.33 -23.84 -8.58
CA LEU A 21 13.57 -23.82 -9.83
C LEU A 21 14.49 -23.58 -11.03
N ALA A 22 15.40 -22.62 -10.96
CA ALA A 22 16.37 -22.32 -12.00
C ALA A 22 17.30 -23.52 -12.29
N ASP A 23 17.64 -24.30 -11.26
CA ASP A 23 18.40 -25.55 -11.39
C ASP A 23 17.64 -26.57 -12.23
N ARG A 24 16.36 -26.82 -11.90
CA ARG A 24 15.51 -27.74 -12.65
C ARG A 24 15.25 -27.30 -14.09
N LEU A 25 15.26 -25.99 -14.33
CA LEU A 25 15.08 -25.41 -15.66
C LEU A 25 16.40 -25.22 -16.43
N GLY A 26 17.54 -25.57 -15.83
CA GLY A 26 18.85 -25.57 -16.50
C GLY A 26 19.55 -24.21 -16.63
N PHE A 27 19.11 -23.18 -15.90
CA PHE A 27 19.71 -21.83 -15.96
C PHE A 27 20.18 -21.28 -14.60
N LYS A 28 20.41 -22.17 -13.63
CA LYS A 28 20.89 -21.81 -12.28
C LYS A 28 22.06 -20.84 -12.28
N GLN A 29 23.09 -21.11 -13.09
CA GLN A 29 24.30 -20.28 -13.10
C GLN A 29 23.99 -18.84 -13.55
N THR A 30 23.09 -18.67 -14.52
CA THR A 30 22.64 -17.35 -14.96
C THR A 30 21.80 -16.67 -13.89
N PHE A 31 21.00 -17.42 -13.13
CA PHE A 31 20.16 -16.88 -12.06
C PHE A 31 20.97 -16.46 -10.82
N THR A 32 21.87 -17.32 -10.34
CA THR A 32 22.64 -17.06 -9.12
C THR A 32 23.89 -16.24 -9.38
N GLU A 33 24.36 -16.20 -10.63
CA GLU A 33 25.69 -15.69 -11.01
C GLU A 33 26.84 -16.33 -10.20
N GLY A 34 26.63 -17.54 -9.67
CA GLY A 34 27.57 -18.22 -8.78
C GLY A 34 27.65 -17.63 -7.36
N ARG A 35 26.75 -16.70 -6.99
CA ARG A 35 26.71 -16.06 -5.67
C ARG A 35 25.74 -16.76 -4.72
N SER A 36 26.13 -16.85 -3.45
CA SER A 36 25.21 -17.17 -2.35
C SER A 36 24.44 -15.92 -1.91
N GLU A 37 23.45 -16.09 -1.02
CA GLU A 37 22.74 -14.95 -0.41
C GLU A 37 23.73 -13.97 0.27
N MET A 38 24.74 -14.47 0.97
CA MET A 38 25.75 -13.64 1.63
C MET A 38 26.62 -12.88 0.63
N ASP A 39 26.99 -13.53 -0.47
CA ASP A 39 27.77 -12.89 -1.53
C ASP A 39 26.98 -11.78 -2.21
N TRP A 40 25.66 -11.95 -2.39
CA TRP A 40 24.78 -10.89 -2.88
C TRP A 40 24.70 -9.71 -1.90
N LEU A 41 24.55 -9.98 -0.60
CA LEU A 41 24.52 -8.93 0.42
C LEU A 41 25.82 -8.12 0.44
N GLN A 42 26.97 -8.82 0.39
CA GLN A 42 28.28 -8.17 0.32
C GLN A 42 28.41 -7.35 -0.98
N HIS A 43 28.02 -7.91 -2.12
CA HIS A 43 28.08 -7.21 -3.41
C HIS A 43 27.25 -5.92 -3.42
N PHE A 44 26.01 -5.95 -2.90
CA PHE A 44 25.18 -4.76 -2.80
C PHE A 44 25.76 -3.72 -1.86
N TYR A 45 26.30 -4.16 -0.71
CA TYR A 45 26.94 -3.27 0.24
C TYR A 45 28.16 -2.57 -0.35
N GLU A 46 29.07 -3.33 -0.98
CA GLU A 46 30.27 -2.76 -1.59
C GLU A 46 29.96 -1.82 -2.74
N THR A 47 28.92 -2.12 -3.53
CA THR A 47 28.44 -1.23 -4.60
C THR A 47 27.90 0.08 -4.03
N ALA A 48 27.11 0.00 -2.96
CA ALA A 48 26.62 1.18 -2.25
C ALA A 48 27.76 1.99 -1.62
N ALA A 49 28.72 1.33 -0.95
CA ALA A 49 29.89 1.97 -0.35
C ALA A 49 30.70 2.75 -1.38
N LYS A 50 31.01 2.14 -2.54
CA LYS A 50 31.70 2.83 -3.65
C LYS A 50 30.97 4.10 -4.09
N SER A 51 29.65 4.03 -4.27
CA SER A 51 28.85 5.20 -4.63
C SER A 51 28.81 6.24 -3.50
N SER A 52 28.80 5.81 -2.24
CA SER A 52 28.74 6.68 -1.06
C SER A 52 30.04 7.47 -0.88
N HIS A 53 31.19 6.81 -0.99
CA HIS A 53 32.50 7.47 -0.97
C HIS A 53 32.64 8.50 -2.09
N ALA A 54 32.12 8.22 -3.29
CA ALA A 54 32.11 9.18 -4.39
C ALA A 54 31.27 10.45 -4.09
N GLN A 55 30.32 10.36 -3.14
CA GLN A 55 29.51 11.47 -2.65
C GLN A 55 30.08 12.10 -1.37
N GLY A 56 31.25 11.65 -0.89
CA GLY A 56 31.92 12.17 0.31
C GLY A 56 31.42 11.58 1.63
N PHE A 57 30.68 10.47 1.61
CA PHE A 57 30.24 9.77 2.80
C PHE A 57 31.09 8.52 3.05
N GLU A 58 31.51 8.34 4.29
CA GLU A 58 32.31 7.19 4.70
C GLU A 58 31.42 6.02 5.15
N MET A 59 31.69 4.84 4.59
CA MET A 59 31.08 3.58 5.02
C MET A 59 32.18 2.61 5.47
N PRO A 60 31.97 1.86 6.57
CA PRO A 60 32.95 0.85 7.00
C PRO A 60 33.06 -0.30 5.99
N ASP A 61 34.02 -1.20 6.17
CA ASP A 61 34.05 -2.43 5.39
C ASP A 61 32.86 -3.35 5.74
N PHE A 62 32.53 -4.28 4.84
CA PHE A 62 31.36 -5.14 4.99
C PHE A 62 31.36 -5.93 6.31
N LYS A 63 32.51 -6.41 6.77
CA LYS A 63 32.60 -7.20 8.01
C LYS A 63 32.30 -6.31 9.22
N SER A 64 32.91 -5.14 9.30
CA SER A 64 32.64 -4.16 10.37
C SER A 64 31.19 -3.69 10.36
N PHE A 65 30.60 -3.48 9.18
CA PHE A 65 29.18 -3.19 9.03
C PHE A 65 28.30 -4.33 9.54
N TRP A 66 28.60 -5.56 9.13
CA TRP A 66 27.82 -6.74 9.50
C TRP A 66 27.89 -7.00 11.00
N GLU A 67 29.03 -6.79 11.65
CA GLU A 67 29.14 -6.90 13.11
C GLU A 67 28.35 -5.81 13.84
N LYS A 68 28.38 -4.56 13.34
CA LYS A 68 27.63 -3.43 13.93
C LYS A 68 26.11 -3.52 13.69
N GLY A 69 25.70 -4.01 12.52
CA GLY A 69 24.31 -4.19 12.10
C GLY A 69 23.65 -2.98 11.43
N TYR A 70 24.30 -1.80 11.40
CA TYR A 70 23.77 -0.59 10.77
C TYR A 70 24.88 0.44 10.43
N VAL A 71 24.57 1.34 9.50
CA VAL A 71 25.33 2.57 9.20
C VAL A 71 24.35 3.74 9.24
N GLU A 72 24.73 4.82 9.91
CA GLU A 72 23.95 6.06 9.95
C GLU A 72 24.56 7.07 8.99
N PHE A 73 23.70 7.76 8.25
CA PHE A 73 24.09 8.89 7.40
C PHE A 73 23.69 10.19 8.08
N PRO A 74 24.44 11.28 7.88
CA PRO A 74 24.07 12.58 8.40
C PRO A 74 22.73 13.03 7.80
N GLU A 75 22.00 13.85 8.55
CA GLU A 75 20.76 14.44 8.06
C GLU A 75 21.02 15.35 6.86
N GLY A 76 20.07 15.34 5.90
CA GLY A 76 20.12 16.25 4.77
C GLY A 76 19.85 17.71 5.16
N PRO A 77 19.99 18.65 4.21
CA PRO A 77 19.71 20.06 4.46
C PRO A 77 18.28 20.27 4.98
N ALA A 78 18.12 21.03 6.06
CA ALA A 78 16.83 21.28 6.69
C ALA A 78 15.86 22.11 5.82
N ASP A 79 16.37 22.88 4.86
CA ASP A 79 15.64 23.97 4.20
C ASP A 79 15.11 23.61 2.79
N HIS A 80 14.79 22.34 2.53
CA HIS A 80 14.25 21.95 1.23
C HIS A 80 12.81 22.44 1.04
N VAL A 81 12.62 23.39 0.10
CA VAL A 81 11.29 23.89 -0.29
C VAL A 81 10.86 23.25 -1.61
N MET A 82 9.88 22.35 -1.54
CA MET A 82 9.28 21.72 -2.72
C MET A 82 8.80 22.78 -3.73
N TYR A 83 9.21 22.63 -4.99
CA TYR A 83 8.93 23.57 -6.10
C TYR A 83 9.43 25.01 -5.91
N GLY A 84 10.33 25.26 -4.95
CA GLY A 84 10.90 26.59 -4.71
C GLY A 84 11.57 27.19 -5.94
N ASP A 85 12.33 26.40 -6.68
CA ASP A 85 13.09 26.89 -7.84
C ASP A 85 12.21 27.09 -9.08
N PHE A 86 11.25 26.19 -9.35
CA PHE A 86 10.21 26.41 -10.37
C PHE A 86 9.42 27.70 -10.10
N ARG A 87 9.11 27.99 -8.83
CA ARG A 87 8.42 29.23 -8.45
C ARG A 87 9.29 30.47 -8.69
N LYS A 88 10.60 30.39 -8.44
CA LYS A 88 11.54 31.52 -8.65
C LYS A 88 11.77 31.79 -10.13
N ASP A 89 11.99 30.73 -10.92
CA ASP A 89 12.27 30.80 -12.34
C ASP A 89 11.75 29.53 -13.05
N PRO A 90 10.54 29.57 -13.62
CA PRO A 90 9.94 28.42 -14.30
C PRO A 90 10.54 28.13 -15.67
N ASP A 91 11.23 29.09 -16.29
CA ASP A 91 11.82 28.90 -17.63
C ASP A 91 13.17 28.16 -17.50
N SER A 92 13.96 28.46 -16.46
CA SER A 92 15.20 27.74 -16.16
C SER A 92 14.98 26.42 -15.40
N ASN A 93 13.83 26.25 -14.72
CA ASN A 93 13.49 25.05 -13.94
C ASN A 93 12.14 24.46 -14.36
N PRO A 94 11.94 24.11 -15.65
CA PRO A 94 10.64 23.64 -16.15
C PRO A 94 10.24 22.30 -15.53
N LEU A 95 8.92 22.08 -15.42
CA LEU A 95 8.36 20.79 -15.05
C LEU A 95 8.48 19.77 -16.20
N GLY A 96 8.39 18.48 -15.91
CA GLY A 96 8.42 17.40 -16.91
C GLY A 96 7.18 17.29 -17.81
N THR A 97 6.41 18.37 -17.97
CA THR A 97 5.23 18.44 -18.85
C THR A 97 5.62 18.95 -20.24
N PRO A 98 4.82 18.68 -21.29
CA PRO A 98 5.10 19.20 -22.64
C PRO A 98 5.30 20.72 -22.70
N SER A 99 4.58 21.49 -21.89
CA SER A 99 4.70 22.94 -21.80
C SER A 99 5.78 23.44 -20.82
N GLY A 100 6.38 22.56 -20.02
CA GLY A 100 7.26 22.94 -18.90
C GLY A 100 6.53 23.55 -17.70
N LYS A 101 5.18 23.60 -17.72
CA LYS A 101 4.33 24.27 -16.73
C LYS A 101 3.27 23.34 -16.16
N ILE A 102 2.54 23.81 -15.14
CA ILE A 102 1.34 23.13 -14.65
C ILE A 102 0.24 23.29 -15.71
N GLU A 103 -0.15 22.18 -16.33
CA GLU A 103 -1.17 22.15 -17.38
C GLU A 103 -2.57 22.03 -16.79
N ILE A 104 -3.32 23.13 -16.76
CA ILE A 104 -4.75 23.12 -16.42
C ILE A 104 -5.56 22.40 -17.51
N TYR A 105 -5.08 22.46 -18.75
CA TYR A 105 -5.59 21.73 -19.91
C TYR A 105 -4.47 20.95 -20.56
N SER A 106 -4.61 19.62 -20.71
CA SER A 106 -3.62 18.75 -21.35
C SER A 106 -4.04 18.40 -22.78
N GLN A 107 -3.28 18.90 -23.76
CA GLN A 107 -3.48 18.55 -25.17
C GLN A 107 -3.25 17.06 -25.44
N GLN A 108 -2.32 16.44 -24.70
CA GLN A 108 -2.03 15.02 -24.82
C GLN A 108 -3.26 14.18 -24.42
N ILE A 109 -3.89 14.49 -23.28
CA ILE A 109 -5.13 13.82 -22.87
C ILE A 109 -6.25 14.08 -23.88
N ALA A 110 -6.36 15.31 -24.40
CA ALA A 110 -7.38 15.65 -25.41
C ALA A 110 -7.26 14.79 -26.67
N SER A 111 -6.04 14.42 -27.07
CA SER A 111 -5.79 13.60 -28.26
C SER A 111 -6.34 12.17 -28.14
N TYR A 112 -6.45 11.63 -26.93
CA TYR A 112 -6.96 10.28 -26.68
C TYR A 112 -8.49 10.17 -26.80
N ARG A 113 -9.20 11.30 -26.65
CA ARG A 113 -10.67 11.39 -26.77
C ARG A 113 -11.43 10.42 -25.85
N TYR A 114 -10.94 10.24 -24.63
CA TYR A 114 -11.63 9.46 -23.59
C TYR A 114 -12.86 10.19 -23.07
N ASP A 115 -13.95 9.47 -22.87
CA ASP A 115 -15.23 9.97 -22.33
C ASP A 115 -15.20 10.09 -20.81
N ASP A 116 -14.46 9.22 -20.14
CA ASP A 116 -14.30 9.15 -18.68
C ASP A 116 -13.09 9.96 -18.13
N CYS A 117 -12.30 10.59 -19.01
CA CYS A 117 -11.10 11.34 -18.64
C CYS A 117 -10.92 12.59 -19.52
N PRO A 118 -11.66 13.69 -19.24
CA PRO A 118 -11.54 14.93 -20.00
C PRO A 118 -10.17 15.61 -19.80
N PRO A 119 -9.72 16.45 -20.76
CA PRO A 119 -8.38 17.04 -20.75
C PRO A 119 -8.17 18.16 -19.73
N HIS A 120 -9.19 18.50 -18.96
CA HIS A 120 -9.13 19.47 -17.87
C HIS A 120 -9.95 18.94 -16.70
N PRO A 121 -9.72 19.43 -15.47
CA PRO A 121 -10.55 19.06 -14.32
C PRO A 121 -12.04 19.28 -14.62
N ALA A 122 -12.85 18.24 -14.43
CA ALA A 122 -14.28 18.25 -14.64
C ALA A 122 -14.96 17.32 -13.64
N TRP A 123 -16.23 17.62 -13.34
CA TRP A 123 -17.08 16.71 -12.56
C TRP A 123 -17.66 15.63 -13.47
N LEU A 124 -17.43 14.36 -13.12
CA LEU A 124 -18.07 13.20 -13.74
C LEU A 124 -18.87 12.46 -12.67
N GLU A 125 -20.11 12.09 -13.00
CA GLU A 125 -20.97 11.37 -12.05
C GLU A 125 -20.40 9.96 -11.78
N PRO A 126 -20.08 9.60 -10.53
CA PRO A 126 -19.56 8.27 -10.22
C PRO A 126 -20.64 7.19 -10.42
N ALA A 127 -20.23 6.02 -10.92
CA ALA A 127 -21.14 4.90 -11.21
C ALA A 127 -22.00 4.45 -10.01
N GLU A 128 -21.51 4.63 -8.79
CA GLU A 128 -22.19 4.20 -7.55
C GLU A 128 -22.72 5.38 -6.71
N SER A 129 -22.89 6.58 -7.30
CA SER A 129 -23.40 7.75 -6.60
C SER A 129 -24.58 8.42 -7.30
N GLY A 130 -25.18 9.39 -6.60
CA GLY A 130 -26.27 10.23 -7.12
C GLY A 130 -27.42 9.46 -7.75
N SER A 131 -27.86 9.91 -8.93
CA SER A 131 -28.94 9.30 -9.70
C SER A 131 -28.53 7.98 -10.40
N ALA A 132 -27.23 7.72 -10.54
CA ALA A 132 -26.69 6.50 -11.13
C ALA A 132 -26.62 5.34 -10.13
N ALA A 133 -26.68 5.62 -8.82
CA ALA A 133 -26.60 4.61 -7.79
C ALA A 133 -27.75 3.59 -7.90
N PRO A 134 -27.46 2.27 -7.86
CA PRO A 134 -28.49 1.26 -7.93
C PRO A 134 -29.42 1.35 -6.71
N LYS A 135 -30.73 1.49 -6.96
CA LYS A 135 -31.78 1.64 -5.93
C LYS A 135 -31.80 0.54 -4.85
N ARG A 136 -31.17 -0.60 -5.12
CA ARG A 136 -31.05 -1.72 -4.16
C ARG A 136 -30.04 -1.45 -3.02
N LEU A 137 -29.10 -0.53 -3.20
CA LEU A 137 -28.04 -0.21 -2.23
C LEU A 137 -28.30 1.18 -1.64
N ASN A 138 -28.78 1.23 -0.39
CA ASN A 138 -29.15 2.48 0.30
C ASN A 138 -28.05 3.00 1.26
N THR A 139 -26.92 2.30 1.32
CA THR A 139 -25.81 2.56 2.25
C THR A 139 -24.49 2.52 1.49
N ARG A 140 -23.73 3.61 1.58
CA ARG A 140 -22.38 3.68 1.00
C ARG A 140 -21.38 2.99 1.92
N PHE A 141 -20.63 2.04 1.38
CA PHE A 141 -19.52 1.41 2.07
C PHE A 141 -18.22 2.17 1.76
N ILE A 142 -17.43 2.45 2.78
CA ILE A 142 -16.12 3.12 2.64
C ILE A 142 -15.07 2.19 3.24
N SER A 143 -14.21 1.62 2.39
CA SER A 143 -13.10 0.77 2.80
C SER A 143 -11.79 1.56 2.82
N THR A 144 -11.52 2.23 3.95
CA THR A 144 -10.21 2.86 4.16
C THR A 144 -9.16 1.83 4.59
N ARG A 145 -7.88 2.16 4.43
CA ARG A 145 -6.79 1.36 5.01
C ARG A 145 -7.01 1.21 6.52
N ARG A 146 -6.74 0.01 7.04
CA ARG A 146 -6.84 -0.27 8.47
C ARG A 146 -5.66 0.38 9.19
N THR A 147 -5.95 1.13 10.25
CA THR A 147 -4.94 1.84 11.06
C THR A 147 -3.92 0.90 11.71
N GLN A 148 -4.28 -0.37 11.90
CA GLN A 148 -3.47 -1.35 12.62
C GLN A 148 -2.80 -2.39 11.69
N GLU A 149 -2.90 -2.25 10.38
CA GLU A 149 -2.34 -3.21 9.42
C GLU A 149 -1.61 -2.52 8.27
N ILE A 150 -0.53 -3.16 7.83
CA ILE A 150 0.18 -2.78 6.61
C ILE A 150 -0.33 -3.68 5.49
N GLY A 151 -1.34 -3.22 4.77
CA GLY A 151 -2.02 -4.06 3.77
C GLY A 151 -2.64 -5.30 4.42
N PHE A 152 -2.47 -6.48 3.81
CA PHE A 152 -3.01 -7.75 4.32
C PHE A 152 -2.06 -8.46 5.31
N THR A 153 -0.83 -7.97 5.47
CA THR A 153 0.29 -8.68 6.14
C THR A 153 0.06 -9.05 7.61
N ARG A 154 -0.97 -8.49 8.27
CA ARG A 154 -1.29 -8.72 9.68
C ARG A 154 -2.73 -9.21 9.94
N SER A 155 -3.46 -9.60 8.90
CA SER A 155 -4.86 -10.01 9.03
C SER A 155 -5.04 -11.39 9.70
N SER A 156 -4.03 -12.27 9.62
CA SER A 156 -4.10 -13.66 10.08
C SER A 156 -3.42 -13.93 11.43
N THR A 157 -2.69 -12.98 12.02
CA THR A 157 -1.92 -13.21 13.25
C THR A 157 -2.68 -12.73 14.50
N THR A 158 -2.96 -13.66 15.40
CA THR A 158 -3.37 -13.56 16.82
C THR A 158 -3.70 -12.15 17.35
N ARG A 159 -4.87 -11.61 16.97
CA ARG A 159 -5.39 -10.32 17.48
C ARG A 159 -6.29 -10.46 18.72
N GLY A 160 -6.14 -11.54 19.48
CA GLY A 160 -6.85 -11.73 20.74
C GLY A 160 -6.47 -10.70 21.81
N PHE A 161 -5.30 -10.06 21.71
CA PHE A 161 -4.71 -9.28 22.81
C PHE A 161 -4.53 -7.77 22.56
N VAL A 162 -4.69 -7.27 21.33
CA VAL A 162 -4.52 -5.84 21.03
C VAL A 162 -5.89 -5.20 20.75
N HIS A 163 -6.78 -5.20 21.75
CA HIS A 163 -8.00 -4.42 21.72
C HIS A 163 -8.09 -3.52 22.96
N GLY A 164 -7.57 -2.30 22.82
CA GLY A 164 -7.95 -1.18 23.68
C GLY A 164 -9.35 -0.68 23.27
N MET A 165 -10.24 -0.58 24.28
CA MET A 165 -11.55 0.09 24.30
C MET A 165 -12.17 0.51 22.94
N ARG A 166 -12.77 -0.43 22.22
CA ARG A 166 -14.02 -0.24 21.44
C ARG A 166 -14.52 -1.61 20.94
N SER A 167 -15.70 -2.00 21.43
CA SER A 167 -16.48 -3.23 21.12
C SER A 167 -15.70 -4.56 21.06
N MET A 168 -15.68 -5.28 22.20
CA MET A 168 -15.22 -6.68 22.28
C MET A 168 -16.17 -7.69 21.60
N SER A 169 -17.26 -7.30 20.95
CA SER A 169 -18.22 -8.27 20.38
C SER A 169 -17.84 -8.74 18.97
N ALA A 170 -17.33 -7.85 18.11
CA ALA A 170 -16.96 -8.20 16.73
C ALA A 170 -15.72 -9.12 16.68
N SER A 171 -14.80 -8.95 17.64
CA SER A 171 -13.59 -9.77 17.78
C SER A 171 -13.87 -11.18 18.34
N ARG A 172 -14.97 -11.40 19.08
CA ARG A 172 -15.35 -12.74 19.58
C ARG A 172 -15.84 -13.69 18.49
N CYS A 173 -16.34 -13.17 17.37
CA CYS A 173 -16.90 -13.97 16.28
C CYS A 173 -15.92 -14.18 15.10
N GLY A 174 -14.67 -13.69 15.21
CA GLY A 174 -13.68 -13.77 14.12
C GLY A 174 -14.01 -12.91 12.90
N SER A 175 -15.02 -12.03 12.99
CA SER A 175 -15.52 -11.21 11.87
C SER A 175 -14.78 -9.88 11.75
N THR A 176 -14.63 -9.37 10.53
CA THR A 176 -14.10 -8.02 10.30
C THR A 176 -15.12 -6.98 10.80
N PRO A 177 -14.74 -6.02 11.66
CA PRO A 177 -15.66 -5.03 12.16
C PRO A 177 -16.10 -4.06 11.07
N ALA A 178 -17.39 -3.74 11.04
CA ALA A 178 -17.97 -2.66 10.23
C ALA A 178 -18.57 -1.60 11.15
N THR A 179 -18.33 -0.33 10.84
CA THR A 179 -18.90 0.80 11.60
C THR A 179 -20.11 1.35 10.86
N LEU A 180 -21.26 1.41 11.54
CA LEU A 180 -22.50 1.95 11.01
C LEU A 180 -22.97 3.14 11.87
N LYS A 181 -23.47 4.20 11.26
CA LYS A 181 -24.09 5.32 11.98
C LYS A 181 -25.30 4.81 12.77
N GLN A 182 -25.44 5.26 14.01
CA GLN A 182 -26.48 4.78 14.94
C GLN A 182 -27.90 4.88 14.37
N GLU A 183 -28.26 5.99 13.73
CA GLU A 183 -29.57 6.20 13.10
C GLU A 183 -29.87 5.15 12.00
N ARG A 184 -28.85 4.78 11.22
CA ARG A 184 -28.97 3.75 10.17
C ARG A 184 -29.17 2.37 10.78
N SER A 185 -28.48 2.08 11.89
CA SER A 185 -28.69 0.85 12.67
C SER A 185 -30.13 0.78 13.22
N GLN A 186 -30.66 1.89 13.73
CA GLN A 186 -32.03 1.97 14.25
C GLN A 186 -33.10 1.78 13.16
N MET A 187 -32.93 2.42 11.99
CA MET A 187 -33.83 2.23 10.84
C MET A 187 -33.87 0.77 10.36
N ALA A 188 -32.71 0.11 10.29
CA ALA A 188 -32.63 -1.30 9.90
C ALA A 188 -33.41 -2.20 10.88
N MET A 189 -33.25 -2.00 12.18
CA MET A 189 -33.97 -2.78 13.20
C MET A 189 -35.49 -2.50 13.22
N SER A 190 -35.90 -1.25 13.00
CA SER A 190 -37.32 -0.89 12.91
C SER A 190 -38.01 -1.55 11.71
N SER A 191 -37.38 -1.54 10.54
CA SER A 191 -37.92 -2.17 9.32
C SER A 191 -38.08 -3.70 9.42
N ALA A 192 -37.18 -4.36 10.15
CA ALA A 192 -37.26 -5.80 10.41
C ALA A 192 -38.46 -6.16 11.30
N SER A 193 -38.74 -5.36 12.33
CA SER A 193 -39.88 -5.54 13.22
C SER A 193 -41.23 -5.36 12.50
N THR A 194 -41.33 -4.38 11.58
CA THR A 194 -42.54 -4.17 10.77
C THR A 194 -42.80 -5.31 9.79
N THR A 195 -41.74 -5.92 9.23
CA THR A 195 -41.86 -7.05 8.30
C THR A 195 -42.36 -8.32 9.01
N ILE A 196 -41.99 -8.52 10.27
CA ILE A 196 -42.46 -9.64 11.11
C ILE A 196 -43.94 -9.44 11.49
N ALA A 197 -44.33 -8.22 11.89
CA ALA A 197 -45.72 -7.90 12.22
C ALA A 197 -46.67 -8.02 11.01
N GLY A 198 -46.22 -7.61 9.81
CA GLY A 198 -47.00 -7.73 8.58
C GLY A 198 -47.23 -9.17 8.09
N ARG A 199 -46.28 -10.09 8.37
CA ARG A 199 -46.48 -11.53 8.09
C ARG A 199 -47.45 -12.19 9.08
N PHE A 200 -47.51 -11.70 10.32
CA PHE A 200 -48.41 -12.25 11.33
C PHE A 200 -49.89 -11.92 11.06
N TRP A 201 -50.18 -10.76 10.47
CA TRP A 201 -51.55 -10.36 10.10
C TRP A 201 -52.07 -10.99 8.80
N ARG A 202 -51.20 -11.48 7.92
CA ARG A 202 -51.60 -12.11 6.64
C ARG A 202 -51.95 -13.60 6.74
N VAL A 203 -51.79 -14.20 7.92
CA VAL A 203 -52.13 -15.61 8.20
C VAL A 203 -53.47 -15.74 8.95
N ARG A 204 -54.15 -14.62 9.24
CA ARG A 204 -55.42 -14.57 9.98
C ARG A 204 -56.59 -13.89 9.23
N SER A 205 -56.50 -13.77 7.91
CA SER A 205 -57.59 -13.30 7.03
C SER A 205 -57.96 -14.35 6.01
#